data_AF-A0A0X3S0Y2-F1
#
_entry.id   AF-A0A0X3S0Y2-F1
#
_cell.length_a   1.000
_cell.length_b   1.000
_cell.length_c   1.000
_cell.angle_alpha   90.00
_cell.angle_beta   90.00
_cell.angle_gamma   90.00
#
_symmetry.space_group_name_H-M   'P 1'
#
loop_
_entity.id
_entity.type
_entity.pdbx_description
1 polymer ?
#
loop_
_entity_poly.entity_id
_entity_poly.type
_entity_poly.pdbx_seq_one_letter_code
_entity_poly.pdbx_strand_id
1 'polypeptide(L)'
;MLVPLGGLLPLFSFVATVEINSPDAFGGWRDNLSSFALFPLVLSVASLLGALAVTLWASRRVRLLVGVVCDLLLVAACWRAYTLAPMLKCWSHDSIAREADGSYDCADR
;
A
#
# COMPACT_ATOMS: atom_id res chain seq x y z
N MET A 1 -6.35 -13.87 13.03
CA MET A 1 -6.99 -12.57 12.73
C MET A 1 -6.04 -11.55 12.10
N LEU A 2 -4.73 -11.55 12.42
CA LEU A 2 -3.79 -10.55 11.88
C LEU A 2 -3.46 -10.73 10.38
N VAL A 3 -3.38 -11.96 9.88
CA VAL A 3 -3.10 -12.24 8.46
C VAL A 3 -4.14 -11.66 7.48
N PRO A 4 -5.47 -11.87 7.67
CA PRO A 4 -6.46 -11.26 6.77
C PRO A 4 -6.46 -9.74 6.84
N LEU A 5 -6.17 -9.15 8.01
CA LEU A 5 -5.99 -7.70 8.15
C LEU A 5 -4.80 -7.21 7.31
N GLY A 6 -3.67 -7.93 7.38
CA GLY A 6 -2.48 -7.65 6.58
C GLY A 6 -2.71 -7.73 5.07
N GLY A 7 -3.67 -8.56 4.61
CA GLY A 7 -4.07 -8.63 3.21
C GLY A 7 -5.10 -7.58 2.77
N LEU A 8 -6.04 -7.20 3.64
CA LEU A 8 -7.09 -6.22 3.32
C LEU A 8 -6.56 -4.78 3.25
N LEU A 9 -5.59 -4.45 4.11
CA LEU A 9 -5.07 -3.08 4.20
C LEU A 9 -4.33 -2.60 2.93
N PRO A 10 -3.49 -3.42 2.26
CA PRO A 10 -2.92 -3.07 0.96
C PRO A 10 -3.98 -2.87 -0.13
N LEU A 11 -5.09 -3.63 -0.10
CA LEU A 11 -6.19 -3.45 -1.04
C LEU A 11 -6.88 -2.11 -0.83
N PHE A 12 -7.10 -1.72 0.44
CA PHE A 12 -7.64 -0.40 0.76
C PHE A 12 -6.71 0.73 0.30
N SER A 13 -5.39 0.58 0.52
CA SER A 13 -4.37 1.49 -0.02
C SER A 13 -4.46 1.60 -1.55
N PHE A 14 -4.69 0.49 -2.25
CA PHE A 14 -4.83 0.47 -3.71
C PHE A 14 -6.09 1.21 -4.17
N VAL A 15 -7.25 0.91 -3.56
CA VAL A 15 -8.53 1.57 -3.89
C VAL A 15 -8.42 3.09 -3.70
N ALA A 16 -7.76 3.55 -2.64
CA ALA A 16 -7.58 4.97 -2.37
C ALA A 16 -6.80 5.73 -3.44
N THR A 17 -6.03 5.06 -4.31
CA THR A 17 -5.28 5.75 -5.38
C THR A 17 -5.51 5.14 -6.76
N VAL A 18 -6.57 4.34 -6.95
CA VAL A 18 -6.80 3.63 -8.21
C VAL A 18 -7.04 4.59 -9.37
N GLU A 19 -7.72 5.71 -9.10
CA GLU A 19 -7.99 6.76 -10.07
C GLU A 19 -6.68 7.39 -10.58
N ILE A 20 -5.81 7.78 -9.66
CA ILE A 20 -4.50 8.37 -9.98
C ILE A 20 -3.60 7.38 -10.75
N ASN A 21 -3.65 6.09 -10.41
CA ASN A 21 -2.83 5.07 -11.06
C ASN A 21 -3.28 4.72 -12.48
N SER A 22 -4.51 5.11 -12.87
CA SER A 22 -5.12 4.75 -14.15
C SER A 22 -5.40 6.01 -14.97
N PRO A 23 -4.37 6.75 -15.43
CA PRO A 23 -4.55 8.02 -16.13
C PRO A 23 -5.36 7.88 -17.42
N ASP A 24 -5.28 6.72 -18.08
CA ASP A 24 -6.06 6.40 -19.29
C ASP A 24 -7.57 6.32 -19.02
N ALA A 25 -7.96 5.93 -17.81
CA ALA A 25 -9.36 5.82 -17.40
C ALA A 25 -9.84 7.08 -16.64
N PHE A 26 -8.94 7.75 -15.92
CA PHE A 26 -9.22 8.87 -15.03
C PHE A 26 -8.18 9.97 -15.23
N GLY A 27 -8.26 10.68 -16.36
CA GLY A 27 -7.41 11.82 -16.63
C GLY A 27 -7.63 13.00 -15.67
N GLY A 28 -6.64 13.90 -15.62
CA GLY A 28 -6.69 15.18 -14.92
C GLY A 28 -6.21 15.16 -13.47
N TRP A 29 -6.38 16.29 -12.80
CA TRP A 29 -6.01 16.52 -11.40
C TRP A 29 -6.96 15.81 -10.43
N ARG A 30 -6.40 15.14 -9.43
CA ARG A 30 -7.11 14.34 -8.42
C ARG A 30 -6.68 14.73 -7.01
N ASP A 31 -7.54 14.47 -6.03
CA ASP A 31 -7.23 14.68 -4.63
C ASP A 31 -6.04 13.81 -4.20
N ASN A 32 -5.11 14.42 -3.47
CA ASN A 32 -3.93 13.73 -3.00
C ASN A 32 -4.24 12.84 -1.79
N LEU A 33 -4.65 11.61 -2.09
CA LEU A 33 -4.89 10.58 -1.08
C LEU A 33 -3.62 9.77 -0.75
N SER A 34 -2.41 10.18 -1.19
CA SER A 34 -1.18 9.41 -0.96
C SER A 34 -0.89 9.22 0.52
N SER A 35 -1.10 10.28 1.32
CA SER A 35 -0.88 10.26 2.77
C SER A 35 -1.85 9.32 3.45
N PHE A 36 -3.12 9.35 3.03
CA PHE A 36 -4.16 8.46 3.53
C PHE A 36 -3.90 6.99 3.14
N ALA A 37 -3.39 6.74 1.95
CA ALA A 37 -3.04 5.41 1.46
C ALA A 37 -1.78 4.81 2.12
N LEU A 38 -0.93 5.63 2.75
CA LEU A 38 0.27 5.18 3.47
C LEU A 38 -0.07 4.54 4.83
N PHE A 39 -1.00 5.12 5.59
CA PHE A 39 -1.43 4.59 6.89
C PHE A 39 -1.84 3.11 6.89
N PRO A 40 -2.76 2.64 6.01
CA PRO A 40 -3.13 1.24 5.96
C PRO A 40 -1.94 0.36 5.55
N LEU A 41 -1.02 0.86 4.72
CA LEU A 41 0.18 0.12 4.34
C LEU A 41 1.10 -0.13 5.55
N VAL A 42 1.33 0.89 6.37
CA VAL A 42 2.12 0.76 7.61
C VAL A 42 1.46 -0.23 8.57
N LEU A 43 0.14 -0.13 8.74
CA LEU A 43 -0.64 -1.06 9.57
C LEU A 43 -0.59 -2.50 9.02
N SER A 44 -0.57 -2.68 7.70
CA SER A 44 -0.42 -3.98 7.06
C SER A 44 0.90 -4.62 7.47
N VAL A 45 2.02 -3.91 7.29
CA VAL A 45 3.35 -4.41 7.67
C VAL A 45 3.41 -4.74 9.16
N ALA A 46 2.92 -3.84 10.03
CA ALA A 46 2.87 -4.09 11.47
C ALA A 46 2.04 -5.35 11.83
N SER A 47 0.90 -5.54 11.16
CA SER A 47 0.04 -6.72 11.38
C SER A 47 0.71 -8.02 10.91
N LEU A 48 1.47 -8.00 9.82
CA LEU A 48 2.22 -9.14 9.30
C LEU A 48 3.36 -9.52 10.23
N LEU A 49 4.11 -8.54 10.74
CA LEU A 49 5.14 -8.76 11.75
C LEU A 49 4.56 -9.34 13.05
N GLY A 50 3.41 -8.81 13.49
CA GLY A 50 2.68 -9.35 14.64
C GLY A 50 2.21 -10.79 14.41
N ALA A 51 1.71 -11.11 13.22
CA ALA A 51 1.32 -12.47 12.86
C ALA A 51 2.53 -13.43 12.92
N LEU A 52 3.65 -13.05 12.33
CA LEU A 52 4.90 -13.83 12.36
C LEU A 52 5.36 -14.07 13.81
N ALA A 53 5.38 -13.02 14.65
CA ALA A 53 5.79 -13.13 16.04
C ALA A 53 4.91 -14.12 16.83
N VAL A 54 3.58 -14.07 16.65
CA VAL A 54 2.65 -15.02 17.28
C VAL A 54 2.91 -16.45 16.82
N THR A 55 3.26 -16.65 15.55
CA THR A 55 3.53 -18.00 15.03
C THR A 55 4.83 -18.63 15.53
N LEU A 56 5.76 -17.89 16.15
CA LEU A 56 7.00 -18.46 16.69
C LEU A 56 6.74 -19.60 17.70
N TRP A 57 5.63 -19.51 18.42
CA TRP A 57 5.18 -20.49 19.42
C TRP A 57 4.34 -21.64 18.83
N ALA A 58 4.06 -21.61 17.52
CA ALA A 58 3.21 -22.58 16.85
C ALA A 58 3.99 -23.80 16.31
N SER A 59 3.24 -24.81 15.88
CA SER A 59 3.81 -25.99 15.22
C SER A 59 4.56 -25.62 13.93
N ARG A 60 5.56 -26.43 13.52
CA ARG A 60 6.36 -26.17 12.32
C ARG A 60 5.51 -26.01 11.06
N ARG A 61 4.44 -26.78 10.91
CA ARG A 61 3.54 -26.71 9.74
C ARG A 61 2.80 -25.37 9.66
N VAL A 62 2.27 -24.90 10.80
CA VAL A 62 1.58 -23.60 10.88
C VAL A 62 2.56 -22.46 10.62
N ARG A 63 3.78 -22.53 11.17
CA ARG A 63 4.84 -21.56 10.89
C ARG A 63 5.20 -21.46 9.41
N LEU A 64 5.37 -22.59 8.73
CA LEU A 64 5.70 -22.58 7.30
C LEU A 64 4.56 -21.99 6.47
N LEU A 65 3.31 -22.40 6.71
CA LEU A 65 2.16 -21.89 5.98
C LEU A 65 1.96 -20.38 6.19
N VAL A 66 1.96 -19.93 7.45
CA VAL A 66 1.80 -18.50 7.76
C VAL A 66 3.01 -17.71 7.28
N GLY A 67 4.22 -18.25 7.39
CA GLY A 67 5.44 -17.64 6.87
C GLY A 67 5.35 -17.36 5.37
N VAL A 68 4.97 -18.35 4.57
CA VAL A 68 4.81 -18.19 3.11
C VAL A 68 3.73 -17.14 2.78
N VAL A 69 2.60 -17.16 3.47
CA VAL A 69 1.53 -16.17 3.25
C VAL A 69 1.99 -14.77 3.64
N CYS A 70 2.66 -14.61 4.78
CA CYS A 70 3.18 -13.32 5.21
C CYS A 70 4.27 -12.79 4.27
N ASP A 71 5.12 -13.66 3.74
CA ASP A 71 6.17 -13.29 2.79
C ASP A 71 5.57 -12.74 1.48
N LEU A 72 4.59 -13.46 0.91
CA LEU A 72 3.85 -12.98 -0.27
C LEU A 72 3.16 -11.63 -0.02
N LEU A 73 2.54 -11.46 1.15
CA LEU A 73 1.88 -10.20 1.52
C LEU A 73 2.88 -9.06 1.74
N LEU A 74 4.07 -9.34 2.30
CA LEU A 74 5.14 -8.36 2.44
C LEU A 74 5.68 -7.93 1.08
N VAL A 75 5.89 -8.87 0.15
CA VAL A 75 6.29 -8.54 -1.22
C VAL A 75 5.26 -7.62 -1.88
N ALA A 76 3.97 -7.92 -1.73
CA ALA A 76 2.89 -7.07 -2.24
C ALA A 76 2.88 -5.68 -1.58
N ALA A 77 3.08 -5.59 -0.27
CA ALA A 77 3.16 -4.33 0.45
C ALA A 77 4.39 -3.49 0.03
N CYS A 78 5.55 -4.12 -0.19
CA CYS A 78 6.76 -3.46 -0.69
C CYS A 78 6.56 -2.94 -2.11
N TRP A 79 5.96 -3.76 -3.00
CA TRP A 79 5.59 -3.33 -4.34
C TRP A 79 4.68 -2.11 -4.29
N ARG A 80 3.68 -2.14 -3.40
CA ARG A 80 2.76 -1.02 -3.22
C ARG A 80 3.47 0.23 -2.71
N ALA A 81 4.36 0.11 -1.72
CA ALA A 81 5.19 1.21 -1.24
C ALA A 81 6.01 1.84 -2.37
N TYR A 82 6.62 1.01 -3.23
CA TYR A 82 7.38 1.45 -4.39
C TYR A 82 6.51 2.25 -5.37
N THR A 83 5.27 1.81 -5.64
CA THR A 83 4.34 2.56 -6.49
C THR A 83 3.86 3.88 -5.87
N LEU A 84 3.77 3.93 -4.53
CA LEU A 84 3.30 5.11 -3.79
C LEU A 84 4.41 6.16 -3.61
N ALA A 85 5.66 5.72 -3.54
CA ALA A 85 6.84 6.56 -3.30
C ALA A 85 6.91 7.84 -4.15
N PRO A 86 6.66 7.83 -5.47
CA PRO A 86 6.67 9.05 -6.26
C PRO A 86 5.53 10.01 -5.90
N MET A 87 4.34 9.51 -5.52
CA MET A 87 3.21 10.35 -5.07
C MET A 87 3.52 11.06 -3.75
N LEU A 88 4.29 10.41 -2.87
CA LEU A 88 4.67 10.99 -1.56
C LEU A 88 5.55 12.23 -1.70
N LYS A 89 6.16 12.48 -2.87
CA LYS A 89 6.85 13.77 -3.13
C LYS A 89 5.89 14.95 -3.12
N CYS A 90 4.63 14.72 -3.47
CA CYS A 90 3.57 15.73 -3.44
C CYS A 90 2.85 15.80 -2.08
N TRP A 91 3.39 15.21 -1.00
CA TRP A 91 2.69 15.13 0.30
C TRP A 91 2.15 16.46 0.81
N SER A 92 2.85 17.58 0.54
CA SER A 92 2.45 18.92 0.96
C SER A 92 1.31 19.53 0.14
N HIS A 93 0.88 18.88 -0.94
CA HIS A 93 -0.11 19.38 -1.88
C HIS A 93 -1.41 18.59 -1.80
N ASP A 94 -2.53 19.28 -1.99
CA ASP A 94 -3.87 18.67 -1.92
C ASP A 94 -4.32 18.01 -3.23
N SER A 95 -3.64 18.29 -4.35
CA SER A 95 -3.95 17.72 -5.65
C SER A 95 -2.73 17.22 -6.40
N ILE A 96 -2.91 16.11 -7.13
CA ILE A 96 -1.88 15.51 -7.97
C ILE A 96 -2.43 15.09 -9.33
N ALA A 97 -1.59 15.15 -10.35
CA ALA A 97 -1.86 14.60 -11.68
C ALA A 97 -0.70 13.67 -12.07
N ARG A 98 -1.01 12.57 -12.77
CA ARG A 98 0.00 11.64 -13.26
C ARG A 98 0.30 11.94 -14.72
N GLU A 99 1.58 12.16 -15.02
CA GLU A 99 2.04 12.49 -16.37
C GLU A 99 2.36 11.23 -17.19
N ALA A 100 2.44 11.36 -18.51
CA ALA A 100 2.66 10.24 -19.43
C ALA A 100 4.01 9.53 -19.23
N ASP A 101 5.01 10.22 -18.69
CA ASP A 101 6.33 9.67 -18.34
C ASP A 101 6.34 8.93 -16.97
N GLY A 102 5.20 8.93 -16.27
CA GLY A 102 5.02 8.31 -14.96
C GLY A 102 5.41 9.20 -13.79
N SER A 103 5.78 10.46 -14.03
CA SER A 103 5.97 11.47 -13.00
C SER A 103 4.62 12.00 -12.46
N TYR A 104 4.69 12.79 -11.39
CA TYR A 104 3.52 13.39 -10.76
C TYR A 104 3.71 14.90 -10.64
N ASP A 105 2.73 15.64 -11.14
CA ASP A 105 2.60 17.07 -10.90
C ASP A 105 1.78 17.31 -9.63
N CYS A 106 2.20 18.30 -8.84
CA CYS A 106 1.57 18.66 -7.57
C CYS A 106 1.03 20.10 -7.65
N ALA A 107 -0.16 20.33 -7.11
CA ALA A 107 -0.74 21.67 -7.01
C ALA A 107 -1.62 21.80 -5.77
N ASP A 108 -1.78 23.03 -5.30
CA ASP A 108 -2.76 23.40 -4.27
C ASP A 108 -3.99 24.03 -4.94
N ARG A 109 -5.20 23.70 -4.49
CA ARG A 109 -6.46 24.26 -5.02
C ARG A 109 -7.14 25.27 -4.11
#